data_AF-A0AAQ3KZI6-F1
#
_entry.id   AF-A0AAQ3KZI6-F1
#
_cell.length_a   1.000
_cell.length_b   1.000
_cell.length_c   1.000
_cell.angle_alpha   90.00
_cell.angle_beta   90.00
_cell.angle_gamma   90.00
#
_symmetry.space_group_name_H-M   'P 1'
#
loop_
_entity.id
_entity.type
_entity.pdbx_description
1 polymer ?
#
loop_
_entity_poly.entity_id
_entity_poly.type
_entity_poly.pdbx_seq_one_letter_code
_entity_poly.pdbx_strand_id
1 'polypeptide(L)'
;MQSNRVDAATEIDYKAPDTSDTRGRHRISAELKRLEQEARFLEEELEELEKTEKVSTALQELLLQVENRRDPLLPETTGPANPSWDCWFEGPQNMQGCRCWIL
;
A
#
# COMPACT_ATOMS: atom_id res chain seq x y z
N MET A 1 -41.75 56.90 49.70
CA MET A 1 -41.13 56.10 50.78
C MET A 1 -42.21 55.11 51.20
N GLN A 2 -42.13 53.79 51.09
CA GLN A 2 -41.04 52.83 50.95
C GLN A 2 -41.36 51.83 49.83
N SER A 3 -40.30 51.44 49.10
CA SER A 3 -40.22 50.26 48.25
C SER A 3 -40.20 48.99 49.12
N ASN A 4 -40.80 47.90 48.65
CA ASN A 4 -40.37 46.54 48.99
C ASN A 4 -40.75 45.60 47.83
N ARG A 5 -39.81 45.42 46.91
CA ARG A 5 -39.80 44.34 45.92
C ARG A 5 -39.02 43.19 46.55
N VAL A 6 -39.70 42.07 46.78
CA VAL A 6 -39.09 40.81 47.18
C VAL A 6 -38.42 40.20 45.96
N ASP A 7 -37.10 40.39 45.83
CA ASP A 7 -36.30 39.71 44.83
C ASP A 7 -35.86 38.35 45.39
N ALA A 8 -36.56 37.30 44.98
CA ALA A 8 -36.13 35.93 45.16
C ALA A 8 -34.97 35.67 44.19
N ALA A 9 -33.75 35.62 44.71
CA ALA A 9 -32.59 35.18 43.95
C ALA A 9 -32.73 33.69 43.62
N THR A 10 -33.06 33.38 42.37
CA THR A 10 -32.80 32.06 41.79
C THR A 10 -31.29 31.85 41.78
N GLU A 11 -30.82 31.00 42.70
CA GLU A 11 -29.49 30.40 42.64
C GLU A 11 -29.36 29.69 41.29
N ILE A 12 -28.52 30.26 40.43
CA ILE A 12 -28.10 29.61 39.20
C ILE A 12 -26.99 28.66 39.64
N ASP A 13 -27.34 27.39 39.82
CA ASP A 13 -26.40 26.30 40.02
C ASP A 13 -25.51 26.21 38.77
N TYR A 14 -24.38 26.93 38.80
CA TYR A 14 -23.32 26.75 37.82
C TYR A 14 -22.63 25.42 38.14
N LYS A 15 -23.29 24.31 37.78
CA LYS A 15 -22.66 23.00 37.79
C LYS A 15 -21.40 23.09 36.94
N ALA A 16 -20.24 22.99 37.61
CA ALA A 16 -18.94 22.98 36.96
C ALA A 16 -18.94 21.90 35.86
N PRO A 17 -18.34 22.17 34.68
CA PRO A 17 -18.33 21.21 33.59
C PRO A 17 -17.71 19.91 34.07
N ASP A 18 -18.48 18.82 33.97
CA ASP A 18 -18.02 17.47 34.29
C ASP A 18 -16.70 17.23 33.52
N THR A 19 -15.64 16.89 34.26
CA THR A 19 -14.27 16.67 33.76
C THR A 19 -14.14 15.42 32.87
N SER A 20 -15.25 14.86 32.41
CA SER A 20 -15.35 13.65 31.59
C SER A 20 -15.18 13.88 30.08
N ASP A 21 -15.14 15.12 29.59
CA ASP A 21 -14.99 15.40 28.14
C ASP A 21 -13.52 15.32 27.65
N THR A 22 -12.62 14.74 28.45
CA THR A 22 -11.25 14.49 27.99
C THR A 22 -11.16 13.29 27.06
N ARG A 23 -12.11 12.33 27.13
CA ARG A 23 -12.13 11.11 26.31
C ARG A 23 -12.35 11.41 24.82
N GLY A 24 -13.18 12.41 24.50
CA GLY A 24 -13.40 12.87 23.13
C GLY A 24 -12.21 13.61 22.55
N ARG A 25 -11.57 14.47 23.35
CA ARG A 25 -10.41 15.25 22.91
C ARG A 25 -9.23 14.39 22.46
N HIS A 26 -8.87 13.36 23.22
CA HIS A 26 -7.76 12.48 22.84
C HIS A 26 -8.06 11.73 21.52
N ARG A 27 -9.32 11.31 21.32
CA ARG A 27 -9.74 10.70 20.06
C ARG A 27 -9.62 11.67 18.90
N ILE A 28 -10.12 12.90 19.06
CA ILE A 28 -10.05 13.94 18.02
C ILE A 28 -8.59 14.28 17.71
N SER A 29 -7.74 14.43 18.73
CA SER A 29 -6.31 14.70 18.53
C SER A 29 -5.57 13.54 17.86
N ALA A 30 -5.95 12.29 18.13
CA ALA A 30 -5.35 11.12 17.48
C ALA A 30 -5.73 11.07 15.98
N GLU A 31 -7.01 11.29 15.66
CA GLU A 31 -7.46 11.37 14.27
C GLU A 31 -6.84 12.55 13.52
N LEU A 32 -6.72 13.71 14.16
CA LEU A 32 -6.05 14.87 13.58
C LEU A 32 -4.59 14.53 13.22
N LYS A 33 -3.84 13.95 14.16
CA LYS A 33 -2.45 13.53 13.92
C LYS A 33 -2.32 12.49 12.82
N ARG A 34 -3.28 11.56 12.74
CA ARG A 34 -3.34 10.56 11.67
C ARG A 34 -3.51 11.22 10.31
N LEU A 35 -4.47 12.14 10.19
CA LEU A 35 -4.71 12.90 8.97
C LEU A 35 -3.55 13.81 8.59
N GLU A 36 -2.91 14.47 9.56
CA GLU A 36 -1.71 15.27 9.32
C GLU A 36 -0.55 14.40 8.78
N GLN A 37 -0.39 13.19 9.30
CA GLN A 37 0.63 12.26 8.80
C GLN A 37 0.29 11.77 7.38
N GLU A 38 -0.97 11.45 7.12
CA GLU A 38 -1.45 11.03 5.80
C GLU A 38 -1.26 12.15 4.76
N ALA A 39 -1.57 13.40 5.12
CA ALA A 39 -1.32 14.56 4.27
C ALA A 39 0.17 14.72 3.94
N ARG A 40 1.05 14.61 4.95
CA ARG A 40 2.52 14.65 4.73
C ARG A 40 2.99 13.57 3.77
N PHE A 41 2.53 12.33 3.95
CA PHE A 41 2.93 11.24 3.06
C PHE A 41 2.47 11.48 1.61
N LEU A 42 1.24 11.98 1.42
CA LEU A 42 0.75 12.30 0.09
C LEU A 42 1.52 13.45 -0.57
N GLU A 43 1.93 14.46 0.20
CA GLU A 43 2.79 15.55 -0.28
C GLU A 43 4.16 15.02 -0.73
N GLU A 44 4.78 14.14 0.07
CA GLU A 44 6.05 13.48 -0.27
C GLU A 44 5.92 12.62 -1.54
N GLU A 45 4.86 11.80 -1.64
CA GLU A 45 4.60 10.96 -2.82
C GLU A 45 4.38 11.80 -4.09
N LEU A 46 3.69 12.94 -3.97
CA LEU A 46 3.51 13.87 -5.10
C LEU A 46 4.83 14.48 -5.56
N GLU A 47 5.70 14.86 -4.61
CA GLU A 47 7.03 15.39 -4.94
C GLU A 47 7.87 14.36 -5.71
N GLU A 48 7.81 13.09 -5.30
CA GLU A 48 8.49 12.01 -6.01
C GLU A 48 7.87 11.75 -7.38
N LEU A 49 6.54 11.77 -7.52
CA LEU A 49 5.88 11.63 -8.82
C LEU A 49 6.24 12.76 -9.79
N GLU A 50 6.44 14.00 -9.32
CA GLU A 50 6.90 15.10 -10.17
C GLU A 50 8.34 14.89 -10.66
N LYS A 51 9.19 14.25 -9.87
CA LYS A 51 10.56 13.88 -10.25
C LYS A 51 10.62 12.66 -11.17
N THR A 52 9.60 11.79 -11.16
CA THR A 52 9.60 10.57 -11.98
C THR A 52 9.57 10.90 -13.47
N GLU A 53 10.38 10.16 -14.24
CA GLU A 53 10.41 10.30 -15.68
C GLU A 53 9.12 9.77 -16.32
N LYS A 54 8.81 10.25 -17.53
CA LYS A 54 7.69 9.76 -18.33
C LYS A 54 7.77 8.25 -18.48
N VAL A 55 6.63 7.59 -18.24
CA VAL A 55 6.44 6.16 -18.46
C VAL A 55 6.85 5.73 -19.87
N SER A 56 6.68 6.60 -20.87
CA SER A 56 7.10 6.33 -22.25
C SER A 56 8.60 6.05 -22.37
N THR A 57 9.46 6.79 -21.66
CA THR A 57 10.92 6.56 -21.73
C THR A 57 11.27 5.27 -21.00
N ALA A 58 10.79 5.09 -19.77
CA ALA A 58 11.04 3.89 -18.98
C ALA A 58 10.57 2.61 -19.70
N LEU A 59 9.44 2.66 -20.40
CA LEU A 59 8.94 1.54 -21.20
C LEU A 59 9.84 1.25 -22.40
N GLN A 60 10.35 2.28 -23.07
CA GLN A 60 11.22 2.11 -24.23
C GLN A 60 12.56 1.48 -23.84
N GLU A 61 13.11 1.87 -22.69
CA GLU A 61 14.28 1.22 -22.09
C GLU A 61 14.01 -0.25 -21.73
N LEU A 62 12.86 -0.53 -21.11
CA LEU A 62 12.45 -1.90 -20.78
C LEU A 62 12.34 -2.77 -22.03
N LEU A 63 11.70 -2.28 -23.09
CA LEU A 63 11.58 -3.00 -24.36
C LEU A 63 12.96 -3.30 -24.95
N LEU A 64 13.87 -2.33 -24.95
CA LEU A 64 15.24 -2.54 -25.42
C LEU A 64 15.96 -3.63 -24.62
N GLN A 65 15.76 -3.69 -23.30
CA GLN A 65 16.34 -4.74 -22.45
C GLN A 65 15.75 -6.11 -22.77
N VAL A 66 14.44 -6.20 -22.93
CA VAL A 66 13.73 -7.44 -23.25
C VAL A 66 14.13 -7.97 -24.63
N GLU A 67 14.23 -7.11 -25.63
CA GLU A 67 14.59 -7.50 -26.99
C GLU A 67 16.06 -7.94 -27.10
N ASN A 68 16.98 -7.30 -26.36
CA ASN A 68 18.41 -7.61 -26.45
C ASN A 68 18.85 -8.77 -25.56
N ARG A 69 18.12 -9.06 -24.48
CA ARG A 69 18.45 -10.14 -23.55
C ARG A 69 17.75 -11.43 -23.98
N ARG A 70 18.52 -12.38 -24.51
CA ARG A 70 18.00 -13.70 -24.86
C ARG A 70 17.58 -14.46 -23.60
N ASP A 71 16.33 -14.89 -23.56
CA ASP A 71 15.76 -15.70 -22.47
C ASP A 71 15.74 -17.18 -22.88
N PRO A 72 16.48 -18.08 -22.20
CA PRO A 72 16.52 -19.51 -22.50
C PRO A 72 15.18 -20.23 -22.33
N LEU A 73 14.20 -19.61 -21.66
CA LEU A 73 12.86 -20.15 -21.46
C LEU A 73 11.88 -19.74 -22.57
N LEU A 74 12.28 -18.85 -23.49
CA LEU A 74 11.43 -18.42 -24.59
C LEU A 74 11.71 -19.22 -25.87
N PRO A 75 10.67 -19.65 -26.63
CA PRO A 75 10.84 -20.50 -27.82
C PRO A 75 11.69 -19.88 -28.93
N GLU A 76 11.77 -18.55 -28.97
CA GLU A 76 12.52 -17.78 -29.95
C GLU A 76 13.91 -17.38 -29.43
N THR A 77 14.64 -18.31 -28.81
CA THR A 77 16.06 -18.08 -28.56
C THR A 77 16.83 -18.10 -29.88
N THR A 78 17.25 -16.93 -30.36
CA THR A 78 18.28 -16.87 -31.41
C THR A 78 19.56 -17.46 -30.82
N GLY A 79 19.93 -18.70 -31.16
CA GLY A 79 21.12 -19.34 -30.60
C GLY A 79 21.11 -20.86 -30.82
N PRO A 80 22.26 -21.53 -30.70
CA PRO A 80 22.28 -22.99 -30.76
C PRO A 80 21.44 -23.54 -29.60
N ALA A 81 20.52 -24.46 -29.91
CA ALA A 81 19.77 -25.20 -28.90
C ALA A 81 20.75 -25.81 -27.91
N ASN A 82 20.56 -25.55 -26.61
CA ASN A 82 21.43 -26.10 -25.59
C ASN A 82 20.88 -27.48 -25.15
N PRO A 83 21.52 -28.60 -25.52
CA PRO A 83 21.00 -29.93 -25.25
C PRO A 83 20.91 -30.27 -23.76
N SER A 84 21.59 -29.50 -22.90
CA SER A 84 21.49 -29.70 -21.45
C SER A 84 20.17 -29.23 -20.85
N TRP A 85 19.32 -28.54 -21.62
CA TRP A 85 17.98 -28.11 -21.18
C TRP A 85 16.90 -29.14 -21.51
N ASP A 86 17.16 -30.07 -22.42
CA ASP A 86 16.24 -31.14 -22.80
C ASP A 86 15.82 -31.97 -21.58
N CYS A 87 16.71 -32.11 -20.57
CA CYS A 87 16.40 -32.81 -19.33
C CYS A 87 15.35 -32.13 -18.43
N TRP A 88 15.08 -30.84 -18.63
CA TRP A 88 14.05 -30.07 -17.89
C TRP A 88 12.72 -29.99 -18.63
N PHE A 89 12.73 -30.04 -19.98
CA PHE A 89 11.54 -29.83 -20.81
C PHE A 89 11.01 -31.09 -21.50
N GLU A 90 11.84 -32.09 -21.81
CA GLU A 90 11.41 -33.33 -22.48
C GLU A 90 10.96 -34.42 -21.49
N GLY A 91 11.04 -34.14 -20.19
CA GLY A 91 10.78 -35.11 -19.13
C GLY A 91 11.92 -36.13 -18.98
N PRO A 92 11.79 -37.11 -18.07
CA PRO A 92 12.87 -38.06 -17.79
C PRO A 92 13.21 -38.91 -19.02
N GLN A 93 14.29 -38.57 -19.74
CA GLN A 93 14.68 -39.26 -20.98
C GLN A 93 15.09 -40.73 -20.79
N ASN A 94 15.33 -41.17 -19.55
CA ASN A 94 15.92 -42.49 -19.28
C ASN A 94 15.27 -43.26 -18.13
N MET A 95 14.10 -42.85 -17.65
CA MET A 95 13.33 -43.75 -16.80
C MET A 95 12.60 -44.71 -17.71
N GLN A 96 13.12 -45.94 -17.83
CA GLN A 96 12.29 -47.09 -18.22
C GLN A 96 11.03 -47.00 -17.37
N GLY A 97 9.93 -46.55 -17.98
CA GLY A 97 8.73 -46.17 -17.25
C GLY A 97 8.33 -47.30 -16.31
N CYS A 98 8.25 -47.00 -15.01
CA CYS A 98 7.68 -47.94 -14.07
C CYS A 98 6.29 -48.32 -14.57
N ARG A 99 6.07 -49.61 -14.88
CA ARG A 99 4.75 -50.18 -15.23
C ARG A 99 3.84 -50.29 -14.01
N CYS A 100 3.90 -49.34 -13.08
CA CYS A 100 3.03 -49.33 -11.94
C CYS A 100 1.65 -48.81 -12.39
N TRP A 101 0.69 -49.72 -12.49
CA TRP A 101 -0.72 -49.37 -12.61
C TRP A 101 -1.14 -48.81 -11.26
N ILE A 102 -1.48 -47.53 -11.22
CA ILE A 102 -2.12 -46.92 -10.05
C ILE A 102 -3.51 -47.57 -9.96
N LEU A 103 -3.72 -48.31 -8.87
CA LEU A 103 -5.00 -48.92 -8.48
C LEU A 103 -5.95 -47.86 -7.90
#